data_AF-A0A840Y6Q5-F1
#
_entry.id   AF-A0A840Y6Q5-F1
#
_cell.length_a   1.000
_cell.length_b   1.000
_cell.length_c   1.000
_cell.angle_alpha   90.00
_cell.angle_beta   90.00
_cell.angle_gamma   90.00
#
_symmetry.space_group_name_H-M   'P 1'
#
loop_
_entity.id
_entity.type
_entity.pdbx_description
1 polymer ?
#
loop_
_entity_poly.entity_id
_entity_poly.type
_entity_poly.pdbx_seq_one_letter_code
_entity_poly.pdbx_strand_id
1 'polypeptide(L)'
;MLIPLAAAAFISVGRHPLAGLAVGFASVASAFLVNVLIVPTDGILTEITNDAIRLVNANASIDLAPNVWFSIGSVVMLTVLIALVTERIIEPRLGPYTGNYQVPGETGLSEDEYRGLRYAGYGFLAVTAFLLALTLPPGAPLRHPETGATIGNSPFMTSLIVTIALIFLVCGAAYGRGARTTKQTNDVINAMQKAIGSLAGLILVLLVISQFIAFFNFSDMATLAAVSLARVLQELNFDALWLLVGFVVVTFILDLIITGAVAKWAIFAPIFVPLLMQLGVEPEAVRAAYRVGDSPINSITPLNAYFAMIVTFAIKYQKDAGIGTVIALMLPYVVIMCVIWTLFLAGWHLMCLPWGL
;
A
#
# COMPACT_ATOMS: atom_id res chain seq x y z
N MET A 1 -4.59 -6.17 -6.88
CA MET A 1 -5.22 -7.46 -7.30
C MET A 1 -5.96 -8.17 -6.18
N LEU A 2 -5.48 -8.08 -4.93
CA LEU A 2 -6.22 -8.60 -3.76
C LEU A 2 -7.62 -7.98 -3.62
N ILE A 3 -7.80 -6.70 -3.98
CA ILE A 3 -9.02 -5.95 -3.67
C ILE A 3 -10.25 -6.43 -4.47
N PRO A 4 -10.22 -6.57 -5.81
CA PRO A 4 -11.36 -7.11 -6.55
C PRO A 4 -11.61 -8.60 -6.26
N LEU A 5 -10.55 -9.36 -5.94
CA LEU A 5 -10.66 -10.78 -5.60
C LEU A 5 -11.35 -10.97 -4.24
N ALA A 6 -11.02 -10.13 -3.25
CA ALA A 6 -11.70 -10.14 -1.95
C ALA A 6 -13.19 -9.83 -2.10
N ALA A 7 -13.57 -8.86 -2.94
CA ALA A 7 -14.96 -8.59 -3.27
C ALA A 7 -15.66 -9.81 -3.89
N ALA A 8 -15.01 -10.49 -4.84
CA ALA A 8 -15.52 -11.70 -5.49
C ALA A 8 -15.66 -12.89 -4.51
N ALA A 9 -14.69 -13.07 -3.60
CA ALA A 9 -14.73 -14.12 -2.60
C ALA A 9 -15.84 -13.90 -1.56
N PHE A 10 -16.16 -12.66 -1.21
CA PHE A 10 -17.26 -12.37 -0.28
C PHE A 10 -18.60 -12.72 -0.91
N ILE A 11 -18.83 -12.33 -2.16
CA ILE A 11 -20.10 -12.61 -2.82
C ILE A 11 -20.30 -14.09 -3.13
N SER A 12 -19.22 -14.87 -3.36
CA SER A 12 -19.34 -16.32 -3.60
C SER A 12 -19.79 -17.10 -2.35
N VAL A 13 -19.51 -16.58 -1.15
CA VAL A 13 -20.00 -17.13 0.12
C VAL A 13 -21.25 -16.43 0.65
N GLY A 14 -21.93 -15.62 -0.19
CA GLY A 14 -23.17 -14.92 0.17
C GLY A 14 -23.00 -13.69 1.07
N ARG A 15 -21.77 -13.20 1.26
CA ARG A 15 -21.47 -11.97 2.02
C ARG A 15 -21.46 -10.73 1.11
N HIS A 16 -21.51 -9.55 1.72
CA HIS A 16 -21.62 -8.30 0.98
C HIS A 16 -20.30 -7.98 0.22
N PRO A 17 -20.31 -7.82 -1.12
CA PRO A 17 -19.08 -7.61 -1.91
C PRO A 17 -18.34 -6.32 -1.56
N LEU A 18 -19.06 -5.25 -1.18
CA LEU A 18 -18.41 -4.02 -0.71
C LEU A 18 -17.63 -4.21 0.60
N ALA A 19 -18.02 -5.16 1.46
CA ALA A 19 -17.22 -5.50 2.63
C ALA A 19 -15.91 -6.17 2.22
N GLY A 20 -15.96 -7.08 1.23
CA GLY A 20 -14.78 -7.69 0.62
C GLY A 20 -13.86 -6.66 -0.04
N LEU A 21 -14.42 -5.67 -0.73
CA LEU A 21 -13.68 -4.56 -1.31
C LEU A 21 -13.05 -3.67 -0.22
N ALA A 22 -13.78 -3.38 0.86
CA ALA A 22 -13.29 -2.57 1.98
C ALA A 22 -12.14 -3.26 2.74
N VAL A 23 -12.29 -4.55 3.08
CA VAL A 23 -11.24 -5.30 3.78
C VAL A 23 -9.99 -5.43 2.91
N GLY A 24 -10.16 -5.69 1.61
CA GLY A 24 -9.06 -5.74 0.66
C GLY A 24 -8.34 -4.39 0.56
N PHE A 25 -9.09 -3.29 0.51
CA PHE A 25 -8.51 -1.95 0.45
C PHE A 25 -7.82 -1.55 1.74
N ALA A 26 -8.43 -1.79 2.90
CA ALA A 26 -7.85 -1.51 4.23
C ALA A 26 -6.53 -2.26 4.40
N SER A 27 -6.49 -3.54 4.00
CA SER A 27 -5.30 -4.39 4.13
C SER A 27 -4.13 -3.92 3.26
N VAL A 28 -4.40 -3.25 2.13
CA VAL A 28 -3.35 -2.82 1.18
C VAL A 28 -2.96 -1.37 1.39
N ALA A 29 -3.94 -0.47 1.53
CA ALA A 29 -3.70 0.97 1.64
C ALA A 29 -3.48 1.40 3.09
N SER A 30 -4.34 0.97 4.03
CA SER A 30 -4.22 1.38 5.43
C SER A 30 -3.08 0.70 6.21
N ALA A 31 -2.56 -0.43 5.71
CA ALA A 31 -1.43 -1.16 6.31
C ALA A 31 -0.17 -1.15 5.41
N PHE A 32 -0.08 -0.19 4.48
CA PHE A 32 0.91 -0.18 3.39
C PHE A 32 2.38 -0.31 3.85
N LEU A 33 2.76 0.41 4.91
CA LEU A 33 4.16 0.45 5.37
C LEU A 33 4.52 -0.63 6.37
N VAL A 34 3.75 -1.71 6.53
CA VAL A 34 4.18 -2.84 7.39
C VAL A 34 4.12 -4.15 6.66
N ASN A 35 5.20 -4.91 6.78
CA ASN A 35 5.36 -6.21 6.14
C ASN A 35 6.13 -7.14 7.08
N VAL A 36 5.93 -8.45 6.91
CA VAL A 36 6.72 -9.48 7.60
C VAL A 36 8.14 -9.55 7.05
N LEU A 37 8.30 -9.20 5.77
CA LEU A 37 9.58 -9.18 5.06
C LEU A 37 9.97 -7.74 4.74
N ILE A 38 11.28 -7.50 4.67
CA ILE A 38 11.84 -6.24 4.21
C ILE A 38 11.52 -6.06 2.73
N VAL A 39 10.91 -4.94 2.40
CA VAL A 39 10.56 -4.54 1.03
C VAL A 39 11.46 -3.39 0.57
N PRO A 40 11.57 -3.10 -0.75
CA PRO A 40 12.44 -2.03 -1.26
C PRO A 40 12.19 -0.66 -0.63
N THR A 41 10.93 -0.35 -0.33
CA THR A 41 10.55 0.87 0.38
C THR A 41 11.25 0.99 1.74
N ASP A 42 11.51 -0.14 2.43
CA ASP A 42 12.24 -0.11 3.68
C ASP A 42 13.68 0.34 3.48
N GLY A 43 14.37 -0.11 2.43
CA GLY A 43 15.71 0.35 2.12
C GLY A 43 15.77 1.85 1.84
N ILE A 44 14.84 2.35 1.02
CA ILE A 44 14.78 3.78 0.68
C ILE A 44 14.50 4.63 1.93
N LEU A 45 13.54 4.21 2.77
CA LEU A 45 13.25 4.93 4.00
C LEU A 45 14.41 4.87 4.99
N THR A 46 15.16 3.75 5.06
CA THR A 46 16.37 3.63 5.88
C THR A 46 17.41 4.66 5.46
N GLU A 47 17.73 4.74 4.17
CA GLU A 47 18.76 5.67 3.67
C GLU A 47 18.40 7.13 3.93
N ILE A 48 17.15 7.53 3.66
CA ILE A 48 16.65 8.87 3.97
C ILE A 48 16.75 9.17 5.48
N THR A 49 16.45 8.17 6.33
CA THR A 49 16.58 8.32 7.78
C THR A 49 18.05 8.47 8.18
N ASN A 50 18.96 7.69 7.59
CA ASN A 50 20.40 7.77 7.83
C ASN A 50 20.98 9.13 7.42
N ASP A 51 20.54 9.69 6.30
CA ASP A 51 20.90 11.06 5.91
C ASP A 51 20.47 12.07 6.97
N ALA A 52 19.27 11.93 7.52
CA ALA A 52 18.76 12.81 8.58
C ALA A 52 19.46 12.60 9.94
N ILE A 53 19.79 11.35 10.32
CA ILE A 53 20.55 11.03 11.53
C ILE A 53 21.91 11.72 11.51
N ARG A 54 22.60 11.69 10.35
CA ARG A 54 23.91 12.29 10.15
C ARG A 54 23.92 13.82 10.32
N LEU A 55 22.76 14.48 10.30
CA LEU A 55 22.65 15.90 10.63
C LEU A 55 22.87 16.19 12.12
N VAL A 56 22.66 15.19 13.00
CA VAL A 56 22.89 15.29 14.45
C VAL A 56 24.19 14.61 14.85
N ASN A 57 24.42 13.40 14.34
CA ASN A 57 25.62 12.62 14.65
C ASN A 57 26.14 11.93 13.39
N ALA A 58 27.26 12.44 12.86
CA ALA A 58 27.87 11.96 11.63
C ALA A 58 28.29 10.47 11.65
N ASN A 59 28.50 9.90 12.85
CA ASN A 59 28.93 8.51 13.01
C ASN A 59 27.77 7.54 13.32
N ALA A 60 26.54 8.04 13.48
CA ALA A 60 25.38 7.20 13.77
C ALA A 60 24.65 6.79 12.48
N SER A 61 24.15 5.57 12.46
CA SER A 61 23.32 5.02 11.40
C SER A 61 22.48 3.87 11.92
N ILE A 62 21.34 3.64 11.30
CA ILE A 62 20.49 2.46 11.52
C ILE A 62 20.66 1.46 10.37
N ASP A 63 20.50 0.17 10.67
CA ASP A 63 20.62 -0.91 9.68
C ASP A 63 19.38 -0.96 8.76
N LEU A 64 19.37 -1.89 7.79
CA LEU A 64 18.30 -2.10 6.81
C LEU A 64 17.00 -2.62 7.44
N ALA A 65 17.09 -3.25 8.62
CA ALA A 65 15.97 -3.90 9.31
C ALA A 65 15.56 -3.25 10.65
N PRO A 66 15.59 -1.92 10.81
CA PRO A 66 15.57 -1.29 12.14
C PRO A 66 14.16 -1.25 12.75
N ASN A 67 13.12 -1.61 11.98
CA ASN A 67 11.74 -1.70 12.44
C ASN A 67 11.11 -3.08 12.18
N VAL A 68 11.91 -4.12 11.91
CA VAL A 68 11.36 -5.42 11.48
C VAL A 68 10.46 -6.06 12.55
N TRP A 69 10.83 -5.97 13.84
CA TRP A 69 10.03 -6.53 14.93
C TRP A 69 8.73 -5.75 15.14
N PHE A 70 8.83 -4.42 15.13
CA PHE A 70 7.64 -3.57 15.18
C PHE A 70 6.71 -3.82 14.00
N SER A 71 7.25 -4.04 12.80
CA SER A 71 6.47 -4.31 11.58
C SER A 71 5.76 -5.66 11.67
N ILE A 72 6.44 -6.73 12.11
CA ILE A 72 5.83 -8.05 12.32
C ILE A 72 4.70 -7.97 13.36
N GLY A 73 4.96 -7.32 14.50
CA GLY A 73 3.94 -7.11 15.53
C GLY A 73 2.73 -6.33 15.01
N SER A 74 2.99 -5.27 14.22
CA SER A 74 1.96 -4.48 13.57
C SER A 74 1.16 -5.30 12.55
N VAL A 75 1.79 -6.15 11.74
CA VAL A 75 1.07 -7.01 10.77
C VAL A 75 0.09 -7.92 11.49
N VAL A 76 0.51 -8.61 12.55
CA VAL A 76 -0.36 -9.52 13.31
C VAL A 76 -1.54 -8.76 13.91
N MET A 77 -1.25 -7.64 14.58
CA MET A 77 -2.26 -6.80 15.24
C MET A 77 -3.25 -6.19 14.24
N LEU A 78 -2.76 -5.61 13.13
CA LEU A 78 -3.61 -5.01 12.10
C LEU A 78 -4.44 -6.06 11.36
N THR A 79 -3.92 -7.27 11.14
CA THR A 79 -4.69 -8.37 10.52
C THR A 79 -5.93 -8.70 11.35
N VAL A 80 -5.75 -8.88 12.67
CA VAL A 80 -6.86 -9.13 13.59
C VAL A 80 -7.80 -7.93 13.65
N LEU A 81 -7.26 -6.71 13.75
CA LEU A 81 -8.04 -5.49 13.84
C LEU A 81 -8.92 -5.26 12.60
N ILE A 82 -8.35 -5.39 11.40
CA ILE A 82 -9.05 -5.23 10.13
C ILE A 82 -10.15 -6.29 10.00
N ALA A 83 -9.87 -7.54 10.37
CA ALA A 83 -10.88 -8.59 10.38
C ALA A 83 -12.05 -8.24 11.32
N LEU A 84 -11.75 -7.84 12.56
CA LEU A 84 -12.76 -7.46 13.55
C LEU A 84 -13.60 -6.26 13.09
N VAL A 85 -12.99 -5.21 12.54
CA VAL A 85 -13.72 -4.05 12.02
C VAL A 85 -14.63 -4.46 10.86
N THR A 86 -14.16 -5.34 9.98
CA THR A 86 -14.95 -5.85 8.85
C THR A 86 -16.19 -6.58 9.35
N GLU A 87 -16.02 -7.57 10.23
CA GLU A 87 -17.10 -8.44 10.70
C GLU A 87 -18.06 -7.76 11.67
N ARG A 88 -17.56 -6.88 12.54
CA ARG A 88 -18.37 -6.30 13.63
C ARG A 88 -18.96 -4.93 13.30
N ILE A 89 -18.40 -4.20 12.35
CA ILE A 89 -18.81 -2.81 12.06
C ILE A 89 -19.27 -2.67 10.62
N ILE A 90 -18.46 -3.12 9.66
CA ILE A 90 -18.71 -2.84 8.24
C ILE A 90 -19.81 -3.73 7.67
N GLU A 91 -19.72 -5.03 7.86
CA GLU A 91 -20.73 -5.95 7.34
C GLU A 91 -22.12 -5.73 7.94
N PRO A 92 -22.28 -5.59 9.28
CA PRO A 92 -23.60 -5.33 9.85
C PRO A 92 -24.21 -4.02 9.34
N ARG A 93 -23.37 -3.00 9.06
CA ARG A 93 -23.82 -1.71 8.53
C ARG A 93 -24.27 -1.78 7.07
N LEU A 94 -23.66 -2.66 6.27
CA LEU A 94 -24.03 -2.87 4.87
C LEU A 94 -25.30 -3.72 4.72
N GLY A 95 -25.55 -4.62 5.67
CA GLY A 95 -26.70 -5.52 5.63
C GLY A 95 -26.61 -6.59 4.53
N PRO A 96 -27.70 -7.34 4.28
CA PRO A 96 -27.73 -8.34 3.23
C PRO A 96 -27.59 -7.68 1.86
N TYR A 97 -26.78 -8.26 0.99
CA TYR A 97 -26.57 -7.75 -0.35
C TYR A 97 -27.81 -7.96 -1.23
N THR A 98 -28.40 -6.87 -1.73
CA THR A 98 -29.60 -6.89 -2.60
C THR A 98 -29.30 -6.51 -4.05
N GLY A 99 -28.03 -6.39 -4.43
CA GLY A 99 -27.64 -5.95 -5.77
C GLY A 99 -27.80 -7.03 -6.84
N ASN A 100 -28.02 -6.61 -8.08
CA ASN A 100 -28.22 -7.50 -9.24
C ASN A 100 -26.92 -8.15 -9.76
N TYR A 101 -25.76 -7.78 -9.23
CA TYR A 101 -24.51 -8.42 -9.63
C TYR A 101 -24.48 -9.84 -9.04
N GLN A 102 -24.75 -10.83 -9.88
CA GLN A 102 -24.53 -12.23 -9.56
C GLN A 102 -23.08 -12.57 -9.90
N VAL A 103 -22.42 -13.34 -9.04
CA VAL A 103 -21.23 -14.08 -9.46
C VAL A 103 -21.67 -14.91 -10.66
N PRO A 104 -21.01 -14.78 -11.84
CA PRO A 104 -21.29 -15.67 -12.96
C PRO A 104 -21.29 -17.09 -12.41
N GLY A 105 -22.43 -17.77 -12.53
CA GLY A 105 -22.68 -19.01 -11.81
C GLY A 105 -21.53 -20.00 -12.01
N GLU A 106 -21.19 -20.72 -10.95
CA GLU A 106 -20.36 -21.92 -11.00
C GLU A 106 -21.06 -23.01 -11.81
N THR A 107 -21.25 -22.80 -13.11
CA THR A 107 -21.21 -23.94 -14.02
C THR A 107 -19.76 -24.37 -14.04
N GLY A 108 -19.47 -25.63 -13.71
CA GLY A 108 -18.11 -26.17 -13.81
C GLY A 108 -17.45 -25.76 -15.12
N LEU A 109 -16.14 -25.53 -15.08
CA LEU A 109 -15.37 -25.05 -16.23
C LEU A 109 -15.71 -25.88 -17.47
N SER A 110 -16.06 -25.21 -18.56
CA SER A 110 -16.23 -25.87 -19.85
C SER A 110 -14.90 -26.50 -20.31
N GLU A 111 -14.96 -27.48 -21.21
CA GLU A 111 -13.77 -28.11 -21.80
C GLU A 111 -12.81 -27.08 -22.41
N ASP A 112 -13.35 -26.01 -23.01
CA ASP A 112 -12.55 -24.93 -23.56
C ASP A 112 -11.89 -24.09 -22.46
N GLU A 113 -12.56 -23.82 -21.35
CA GLU A 113 -11.98 -23.12 -20.19
C GLU A 113 -10.93 -23.97 -19.45
N TYR A 114 -11.13 -25.28 -19.33
CA TYR A 114 -10.11 -26.21 -18.83
C TYR A 114 -8.86 -26.19 -19.71
N ARG A 115 -9.02 -26.21 -21.04
CA ARG A 115 -7.90 -26.07 -21.97
C ARG A 115 -7.23 -24.70 -21.85
N GLY A 116 -8.02 -23.64 -21.69
CA GLY A 116 -7.54 -22.29 -21.36
C GLY A 116 -6.66 -22.28 -20.12
N LEU A 117 -7.11 -22.90 -19.03
CA LEU A 117 -6.39 -22.95 -17.76
C LEU A 117 -5.07 -23.71 -17.88
N ARG A 118 -5.03 -24.82 -18.64
CA ARG A 118 -3.78 -25.54 -18.94
C ARG A 118 -2.79 -24.66 -19.69
N TYR A 119 -3.25 -23.89 -20.67
CA TYR A 119 -2.41 -23.00 -21.46
C TYR A 119 -1.91 -21.82 -20.61
N ALA A 120 -2.75 -21.28 -19.75
CA ALA A 120 -2.36 -20.29 -18.75
C ALA A 120 -1.27 -20.83 -17.81
N GLY A 121 -1.40 -22.09 -17.36
CA GLY A 121 -0.39 -22.78 -16.56
C GLY A 121 0.95 -22.90 -17.29
N TYR A 122 0.95 -23.30 -18.57
CA TYR A 122 2.18 -23.32 -19.37
C TYR A 122 2.78 -21.92 -19.58
N GLY A 123 1.94 -20.91 -19.81
CA GLY A 123 2.38 -19.51 -19.91
C GLY A 123 3.00 -18.99 -18.61
N PHE A 124 2.38 -19.30 -17.47
CA PHE A 124 2.88 -18.98 -16.14
C PHE A 124 4.25 -19.62 -15.90
N LEU A 125 4.39 -20.91 -16.18
CA LEU A 125 5.66 -21.64 -16.04
C LEU A 125 6.73 -21.07 -16.96
N ALA A 126 6.40 -20.74 -18.21
CA ALA A 126 7.35 -20.17 -19.16
C ALA A 126 7.87 -18.80 -18.71
N VAL A 127 6.98 -17.89 -18.29
CA VAL A 127 7.38 -16.57 -17.79
C VAL A 127 8.14 -16.67 -16.48
N THR A 128 7.71 -17.54 -15.57
CA THR A 128 8.39 -17.76 -14.31
C THR A 128 9.79 -18.31 -14.54
N ALA A 129 9.95 -19.33 -15.40
CA ALA A 129 11.26 -19.87 -15.75
C ALA A 129 12.16 -18.80 -16.40
N PHE A 130 11.61 -17.97 -17.28
CA PHE A 130 12.34 -16.84 -17.88
C PHE A 130 12.82 -15.83 -16.83
N LEU A 131 11.94 -15.42 -15.90
CA LEU A 131 12.28 -14.50 -14.82
C LEU A 131 13.31 -15.11 -13.85
N LEU A 132 13.17 -16.39 -13.51
CA LEU A 132 14.12 -17.10 -12.67
C LEU A 132 15.49 -17.22 -13.36
N ALA A 133 15.54 -17.45 -14.67
CA ALA A 133 16.79 -17.45 -15.43
C ALA A 133 17.47 -16.08 -15.43
N LEU A 134 16.70 -14.98 -15.38
CA LEU A 134 17.23 -13.62 -15.30
C LEU A 134 17.55 -13.15 -13.86
N THR A 135 17.19 -13.94 -12.84
CA THR A 135 17.32 -13.55 -11.43
C THR A 135 18.22 -14.47 -10.61
N LEU A 136 18.14 -15.80 -10.80
CA LEU A 136 18.82 -16.80 -9.97
C LEU A 136 20.32 -16.98 -10.28
N PRO A 137 20.77 -17.00 -11.55
CA PRO A 137 22.19 -17.23 -11.83
C PRO A 137 23.11 -16.17 -11.21
N PRO A 138 24.36 -16.51 -10.85
CA PRO A 138 25.35 -15.52 -10.48
C PRO A 138 25.61 -14.57 -11.66
N GLY A 139 25.57 -13.26 -11.44
CA GLY A 139 25.72 -12.23 -12.49
C GLY A 139 24.47 -12.01 -13.36
N ALA A 140 23.32 -12.57 -12.97
CA ALA A 140 22.09 -12.36 -13.71
C ALA A 140 21.64 -10.88 -13.67
N PRO A 141 21.06 -10.37 -14.77
CA PRO A 141 20.84 -8.93 -14.97
C PRO A 141 19.83 -8.31 -14.00
N LEU A 142 18.96 -9.11 -13.38
CA LEU A 142 17.96 -8.60 -12.42
C LEU A 142 18.47 -8.56 -10.98
N ARG A 143 19.72 -8.97 -10.72
CA ARG A 143 20.36 -8.85 -9.41
C ARG A 143 20.99 -7.48 -9.24
N HIS A 144 21.27 -7.09 -8.01
CA HIS A 144 22.00 -5.86 -7.74
C HIS A 144 23.35 -5.88 -8.47
N PRO A 145 23.70 -4.83 -9.24
CA PRO A 145 24.92 -4.82 -10.07
C PRO A 145 26.21 -5.04 -9.28
N GLU A 146 26.29 -4.43 -8.09
CA GLU A 146 27.49 -4.49 -7.24
C GLU A 146 27.47 -5.63 -6.23
N THR A 147 26.40 -5.77 -5.45
CA THR A 147 26.33 -6.76 -4.35
C THR A 147 25.85 -8.14 -4.78
N GLY A 148 25.27 -8.27 -5.99
CA GLY A 148 24.63 -9.52 -6.42
C GLY A 148 23.39 -9.90 -5.60
N ALA A 149 22.91 -9.03 -4.70
CA ALA A 149 21.73 -9.27 -3.89
C ALA A 149 20.46 -9.30 -4.76
N THR A 150 19.55 -10.24 -4.45
CA THR A 150 18.24 -10.34 -5.09
C THR A 150 17.16 -9.59 -4.30
N ILE A 151 17.31 -9.49 -2.98
CA ILE A 151 16.39 -8.82 -2.07
C ILE A 151 16.97 -7.46 -1.68
N GLY A 152 16.13 -6.43 -1.61
CA GLY A 152 16.54 -5.04 -1.37
C GLY A 152 16.49 -4.19 -2.64
N ASN A 153 17.48 -3.34 -2.85
CA ASN A 153 17.57 -2.44 -4.03
C ASN A 153 18.05 -3.17 -5.30
N SER A 154 17.42 -4.28 -5.66
CA SER A 154 17.73 -5.02 -6.88
C SER A 154 16.80 -4.60 -8.03
N PRO A 155 17.26 -4.65 -9.30
CA PRO A 155 16.38 -4.42 -10.45
C PRO A 155 15.15 -5.35 -10.47
N PHE A 156 15.26 -6.59 -9.99
CA PHE A 156 14.14 -7.51 -9.81
C PHE A 156 13.05 -6.90 -8.92
N MET A 157 13.44 -6.40 -7.75
CA MET A 157 12.50 -5.85 -6.78
C MET A 157 11.88 -4.53 -7.24
N THR A 158 12.67 -3.68 -7.90
CA THR A 158 12.18 -2.39 -8.44
C THR A 158 11.22 -2.60 -9.62
N SER A 159 11.37 -3.69 -10.38
CA SER A 159 10.52 -4.03 -11.53
C SER A 159 9.37 -4.99 -11.19
N LEU A 160 9.08 -5.22 -9.91
CA LEU A 160 8.10 -6.21 -9.47
C LEU A 160 6.69 -5.96 -10.03
N ILE A 161 6.27 -4.70 -10.13
CA ILE A 161 4.98 -4.31 -10.73
C ILE A 161 4.90 -4.73 -12.21
N VAL A 162 5.94 -4.42 -12.98
CA VAL A 162 6.02 -4.77 -14.41
C VAL A 162 6.08 -6.28 -14.60
N THR A 163 6.83 -6.96 -13.74
CA THR A 163 6.97 -8.42 -13.71
C THR A 163 5.62 -9.10 -13.47
N ILE A 164 4.87 -8.63 -12.48
CA ILE A 164 3.52 -9.12 -12.19
C ILE A 164 2.59 -8.85 -13.37
N ALA A 165 2.62 -7.64 -13.94
CA ALA A 165 1.82 -7.29 -15.11
C ALA A 165 2.13 -8.18 -16.32
N LEU A 166 3.41 -8.52 -16.54
CA LEU A 166 3.85 -9.43 -17.59
C LEU A 166 3.31 -10.85 -17.38
N ILE A 167 3.40 -11.37 -16.14
CA ILE A 167 2.83 -12.67 -15.79
C ILE A 167 1.33 -12.69 -16.10
N PHE A 168 0.58 -11.68 -15.67
CA PHE A 168 -0.86 -11.60 -15.94
C PHE A 168 -1.18 -11.46 -17.43
N LEU A 169 -0.41 -10.67 -18.17
CA LEU A 169 -0.59 -10.51 -19.61
C LEU A 169 -0.40 -11.85 -20.33
N VAL A 170 0.68 -12.57 -20.03
CA VAL A 170 0.96 -13.84 -20.68
C VAL A 170 -0.04 -14.91 -20.26
N CYS A 171 -0.39 -15.00 -18.98
CA CYS A 171 -1.41 -15.94 -18.51
C CYS A 171 -2.78 -15.65 -19.14
N GLY A 172 -3.18 -14.38 -19.19
CA GLY A 172 -4.45 -13.95 -19.80
C GLY A 172 -4.50 -14.22 -21.30
N ALA A 173 -3.41 -13.91 -22.03
CA ALA A 173 -3.31 -14.19 -23.46
C ALA A 173 -3.30 -15.70 -23.76
N ALA A 174 -2.55 -16.49 -22.98
CA ALA A 174 -2.48 -17.94 -23.12
C ALA A 174 -3.82 -18.60 -22.77
N TYR A 175 -4.50 -18.13 -21.72
CA TYR A 175 -5.86 -18.54 -21.38
C TYR A 175 -6.82 -18.26 -22.53
N GLY A 176 -6.84 -17.03 -23.03
CA GLY A 176 -7.74 -16.63 -24.11
C GLY A 176 -7.51 -17.42 -25.40
N ARG A 177 -6.25 -17.75 -25.70
CA ARG A 177 -5.87 -18.63 -26.81
C ARG A 177 -6.40 -20.06 -26.59
N GLY A 178 -6.20 -20.62 -25.40
CA GLY A 178 -6.63 -21.97 -25.06
C GLY A 178 -8.15 -22.12 -24.99
N ALA A 179 -8.85 -21.13 -24.43
CA ALA A 179 -10.31 -21.06 -24.34
C ALA A 179 -10.99 -20.58 -25.63
N ARG A 180 -10.22 -20.28 -26.69
CA ARG A 180 -10.71 -19.77 -27.99
C ARG A 180 -11.51 -18.45 -27.90
N THR A 181 -11.40 -17.73 -26.78
CA THR A 181 -11.99 -16.40 -26.60
C THR A 181 -11.13 -15.30 -27.24
N THR A 182 -9.83 -15.58 -27.43
CA THR A 182 -8.86 -14.70 -28.09
C THR A 182 -8.27 -15.44 -29.29
N LYS A 183 -8.71 -15.09 -30.50
CA LYS A 183 -8.33 -15.78 -31.73
C LYS A 183 -7.14 -15.12 -32.42
N GLN A 184 -7.03 -13.80 -32.30
CA GLN A 184 -6.01 -12.98 -32.95
C GLN A 184 -5.31 -12.05 -31.96
N THR A 185 -4.11 -11.57 -32.31
CA THR A 185 -3.36 -10.61 -31.49
C THR A 185 -4.16 -9.33 -31.22
N ASN A 186 -4.97 -8.89 -32.19
CA ASN A 186 -5.83 -7.72 -32.04
C ASN A 186 -6.86 -7.87 -30.91
N ASP A 187 -7.30 -9.10 -30.59
CA ASP A 187 -8.24 -9.33 -29.48
C ASP A 187 -7.59 -9.00 -28.13
N VAL A 188 -6.29 -9.30 -27.98
CA VAL A 188 -5.51 -8.94 -26.78
C VAL A 188 -5.38 -7.41 -26.68
N ILE A 189 -5.06 -6.75 -27.78
CA ILE A 189 -4.94 -5.28 -27.84
C ILE A 189 -6.28 -4.62 -27.49
N ASN A 190 -7.39 -5.12 -28.05
CA ASN A 190 -8.73 -4.61 -27.75
C ASN A 190 -9.11 -4.81 -26.28
N ALA A 191 -8.73 -5.94 -25.68
CA ALA A 191 -8.93 -6.17 -24.24
C ALA A 191 -8.11 -5.18 -23.39
N MET A 192 -6.86 -4.90 -23.77
CA MET A 192 -6.03 -3.89 -23.11
C MET A 192 -6.62 -2.48 -23.27
N GLN A 193 -7.07 -2.11 -24.47
CA GLN A 193 -7.74 -0.83 -24.73
C GLN A 193 -9.01 -0.68 -23.89
N LYS A 194 -9.84 -1.74 -23.80
CA LYS A 194 -11.05 -1.74 -22.98
C LYS A 194 -10.72 -1.59 -21.49
N ALA A 195 -9.67 -2.29 -21.02
CA ALA A 195 -9.22 -2.18 -19.64
C ALA A 195 -8.73 -0.75 -19.31
N ILE A 196 -7.88 -0.17 -20.15
CA ILE A 196 -7.38 1.21 -19.97
C ILE A 196 -8.53 2.24 -20.12
N GLY A 197 -9.40 2.06 -21.10
CA GLY A 197 -10.56 2.92 -21.35
C GLY A 197 -11.52 2.96 -20.18
N SER A 198 -11.70 1.84 -19.46
CA SER A 198 -12.49 1.79 -18.23
C SER A 198 -11.92 2.63 -17.09
N LEU A 199 -10.64 3.02 -17.19
CA LEU A 199 -9.93 3.87 -16.23
C LEU A 199 -9.81 5.33 -16.70
N ALA A 200 -10.44 5.73 -17.81
CA ALA A 200 -10.30 7.09 -18.35
C ALA A 200 -10.69 8.18 -17.32
N GLY A 201 -11.80 7.98 -16.59
CA GLY A 201 -12.21 8.87 -15.51
C GLY A 201 -11.20 8.92 -14.36
N LEU A 202 -10.64 7.76 -13.99
CA LEU A 202 -9.54 7.67 -13.02
C LEU A 202 -8.32 8.46 -13.50
N ILE A 203 -7.88 8.27 -14.74
CA ILE A 203 -6.71 8.96 -15.31
C ILE A 203 -6.88 10.49 -15.24
N LEU A 204 -8.08 11.00 -15.55
CA LEU A 204 -8.36 12.43 -15.43
C LEU A 204 -8.24 12.93 -13.99
N VAL A 205 -8.79 12.18 -13.03
CA VAL A 205 -8.69 12.52 -11.60
C VAL A 205 -7.23 12.48 -11.13
N LEU A 206 -6.47 11.46 -11.52
CA LEU A 206 -5.03 11.34 -11.22
C LEU A 206 -4.21 12.50 -11.79
N LEU A 207 -4.56 12.97 -12.98
CA LEU A 207 -3.89 14.13 -13.60
C LEU A 207 -4.10 15.39 -12.75
N VAL A 208 -5.33 15.68 -12.35
CA VAL A 208 -5.64 16.87 -11.52
C VAL A 208 -4.91 16.80 -10.18
N ILE A 209 -4.94 15.62 -9.53
CA ILE A 209 -4.25 15.37 -8.28
C ILE A 209 -2.74 15.57 -8.43
N SER A 210 -2.14 15.03 -9.50
CA SER A 210 -0.69 15.12 -9.71
C SER A 210 -0.24 16.55 -9.92
N GLN A 211 -1.02 17.38 -10.63
CA GLN A 211 -0.72 18.81 -10.78
C GLN A 211 -0.80 19.56 -9.45
N PHE A 212 -1.82 19.30 -8.64
CA PHE A 212 -1.94 19.90 -7.31
C PHE A 212 -0.73 19.55 -6.43
N ILE A 213 -0.35 18.28 -6.34
CA ILE A 213 0.81 17.82 -5.58
C ILE A 213 2.09 18.47 -6.11
N ALA A 214 2.25 18.57 -7.44
CA ALA A 214 3.42 19.20 -8.05
C ALA A 214 3.54 20.68 -7.67
N PHE A 215 2.46 21.47 -7.76
CA PHE A 215 2.49 22.88 -7.37
C PHE A 215 2.66 23.06 -5.86
N PHE A 216 2.05 22.19 -5.05
CA PHE A 216 2.20 22.22 -3.60
C PHE A 216 3.66 21.96 -3.16
N ASN A 217 4.33 21.03 -3.83
CA ASN A 217 5.75 20.77 -3.59
C ASN A 217 6.65 21.86 -4.18
N PHE A 218 6.36 22.36 -5.38
CA PHE A 218 7.13 23.43 -6.03
C PHE A 218 7.10 24.75 -5.23
N SER A 219 5.99 25.03 -4.56
CA SER A 219 5.82 26.22 -3.72
C SER A 219 6.39 26.07 -2.31
N ASP A 220 7.07 24.96 -2.01
CA ASP A 220 7.58 24.61 -0.68
C ASP A 220 6.50 24.58 0.42
N MET A 221 5.22 24.51 0.05
CA MET A 221 4.10 24.50 1.00
C MET A 221 4.13 23.25 1.89
N ALA A 222 4.58 22.11 1.35
CA ALA A 222 4.81 20.89 2.12
C ALA A 222 5.85 21.11 3.24
N THR A 223 6.99 21.71 2.88
CA THR A 223 8.09 22.02 3.81
C THR A 223 7.66 23.04 4.85
N LEU A 224 6.99 24.13 4.44
CA LEU A 224 6.52 25.17 5.33
C LEU A 224 5.49 24.64 6.34
N ALA A 225 4.56 23.78 5.90
CA ALA A 225 3.60 23.12 6.78
C ALA A 225 4.29 22.20 7.79
N ALA A 226 5.25 21.38 7.34
CA ALA A 226 6.02 20.49 8.21
C ALA A 226 6.81 21.26 9.27
N VAL A 227 7.53 22.32 8.89
CA VAL A 227 8.29 23.18 9.81
C VAL A 227 7.37 23.88 10.81
N SER A 228 6.21 24.38 10.35
CA SER A 228 5.26 25.07 11.22
C SER A 228 4.68 24.13 12.28
N LEU A 229 4.30 22.91 11.89
CA LEU A 229 3.81 21.90 12.83
C LEU A 229 4.91 21.39 13.77
N ALA A 230 6.16 21.29 13.29
CA ALA A 230 7.31 20.95 14.13
C ALA A 230 7.56 22.01 15.22
N ARG A 231 7.42 23.32 14.90
CA ARG A 231 7.52 24.39 15.91
C ARG A 231 6.43 24.29 16.97
N VAL A 232 5.20 24.00 16.58
CA VAL A 232 4.10 23.78 17.54
C VAL A 232 4.44 22.63 18.49
N LEU A 233 4.99 21.52 17.98
CA LEU A 233 5.43 20.40 18.83
C LEU A 233 6.58 20.78 19.77
N GLN A 234 7.53 21.60 19.32
CA GLN A 234 8.65 22.11 20.13
C GLN A 234 8.16 23.00 21.29
N GLU A 235 7.22 23.90 21.03
CA GLU A 235 6.69 24.84 22.03
C GLU A 235 5.89 24.14 23.14
N LEU A 236 5.30 22.97 22.86
CA LEU A 236 4.53 22.19 23.83
C LEU A 236 5.40 21.55 24.92
N ASN A 237 6.73 21.50 24.74
CA ASN A 237 7.71 21.05 25.73
C ASN A 237 7.38 19.67 26.35
N PHE A 238 6.88 18.77 25.50
CA PHE A 238 6.37 17.46 25.88
C PHE A 238 7.49 16.42 26.09
N ASP A 239 7.22 15.42 26.92
CA ASP A 239 8.08 14.23 27.03
C ASP A 239 8.18 13.47 25.70
N ALA A 240 9.27 12.71 25.53
CA ALA A 240 9.59 11.91 24.34
C ALA A 240 8.40 11.13 23.75
N LEU A 241 7.59 10.48 24.58
CA LEU A 241 6.41 9.71 24.13
C LEU A 241 5.33 10.60 23.50
N TRP A 242 5.03 11.74 24.13
CA TRP A 242 3.99 12.66 23.66
C TRP A 242 4.40 13.38 22.39
N LEU A 243 5.70 13.65 22.23
CA LEU A 243 6.26 14.15 20.97
C LEU A 243 6.16 13.11 19.85
N LEU A 244 6.41 11.83 20.15
CA LEU A 244 6.25 10.74 19.18
C LEU A 244 4.80 10.62 18.72
N VAL A 245 3.84 10.63 19.65
CA VAL A 245 2.40 10.63 19.35
C VAL A 245 2.00 11.90 18.59
N GLY A 246 2.52 13.07 18.97
CA GLY A 246 2.30 14.32 18.26
C GLY A 246 2.80 14.27 16.81
N PHE A 247 3.95 13.65 16.59
CA PHE A 247 4.49 13.41 15.25
C PHE A 247 3.60 12.47 14.41
N VAL A 248 3.04 11.42 15.01
CA VAL A 248 2.04 10.56 14.35
C VAL A 248 0.82 11.39 13.92
N VAL A 249 0.29 12.25 14.80
CA VAL A 249 -0.87 13.10 14.49
C VAL A 249 -0.56 14.11 13.37
N VAL A 250 0.60 14.76 13.41
CA VAL A 250 1.07 15.62 12.33
C VAL A 250 1.13 14.86 11.01
N THR A 251 1.65 13.64 11.05
CA THR A 251 1.74 12.78 9.86
C THR A 251 0.35 12.39 9.34
N PHE A 252 -0.63 12.10 10.20
CA PHE A 252 -2.02 11.85 9.78
C PHE A 252 -2.61 13.03 9.00
N ILE A 253 -2.41 14.26 9.52
CA ILE A 253 -2.94 15.47 8.91
C ILE A 253 -2.32 15.70 7.53
N LEU A 254 -1.00 15.54 7.44
CA LEU A 254 -0.28 15.78 6.19
C LEU A 254 -0.45 14.65 5.17
N ASP A 255 -0.76 13.41 5.61
CA ASP A 255 -1.06 12.29 4.70
C ASP A 255 -2.35 12.50 3.90
N LEU A 256 -3.28 13.32 4.40
CA LEU A 256 -4.46 13.69 3.61
C LEU A 256 -4.08 14.39 2.29
N ILE A 257 -2.93 15.08 2.27
CA ILE A 257 -2.47 15.92 1.16
C ILE A 257 -1.34 15.23 0.39
N ILE A 258 -0.35 14.69 1.11
CA ILE A 258 0.86 14.12 0.54
C ILE A 258 0.77 12.60 0.66
N THR A 259 0.34 11.91 -0.40
CA THR A 259 0.09 10.45 -0.31
C THR A 259 1.31 9.58 -0.61
N GLY A 260 2.41 10.18 -1.05
CA GLY A 260 3.63 9.46 -1.42
C GLY A 260 4.52 9.20 -0.20
N ALA A 261 4.51 7.98 0.32
CA ALA A 261 5.27 7.61 1.53
C ALA A 261 6.77 7.95 1.47
N VAL A 262 7.44 7.73 0.34
CA VAL A 262 8.87 8.07 0.20
C VAL A 262 9.08 9.58 0.07
N ALA A 263 8.28 10.25 -0.76
CA ALA A 263 8.40 11.68 -1.02
C ALA A 263 8.13 12.51 0.24
N LYS A 264 7.11 12.12 1.02
CA LYS A 264 6.80 12.75 2.30
C LYS A 264 7.91 12.51 3.31
N TRP A 265 8.44 11.29 3.41
CA TRP A 265 9.53 11.01 4.33
C TRP A 265 10.80 11.78 3.99
N ALA A 266 11.10 11.99 2.70
CA ALA A 266 12.24 12.81 2.28
C ALA A 266 12.13 14.27 2.76
N ILE A 267 10.91 14.80 2.92
CA ILE A 267 10.66 16.14 3.48
C ILE A 267 10.71 16.10 5.01
N PHE A 268 10.13 15.06 5.60
CA PHE A 268 9.92 15.01 7.06
C PHE A 268 11.17 14.59 7.81
N ALA A 269 11.93 13.61 7.30
CA ALA A 269 13.06 13.04 8.01
C ALA A 269 14.10 14.11 8.38
N PRO A 270 14.55 15.01 7.49
CA PRO A 270 15.53 16.05 7.84
C PRO A 270 15.05 17.05 8.90
N ILE A 271 13.74 17.14 9.13
CA ILE A 271 13.13 18.06 10.10
C ILE A 271 12.89 17.35 11.43
N PHE A 272 12.18 16.22 11.39
CA PHE A 272 11.66 15.55 12.58
C PHE A 272 12.65 14.56 13.20
N VAL A 273 13.50 13.89 12.41
CA VAL A 273 14.49 12.95 12.96
C VAL A 273 15.51 13.70 13.81
N PRO A 274 16.15 14.80 13.34
CA PRO A 274 17.07 15.56 14.18
C PRO A 274 16.42 16.11 15.46
N LEU A 275 15.19 16.63 15.31
CA LEU A 275 14.43 17.19 16.41
C LEU A 275 14.18 16.16 17.52
N LEU A 276 13.63 15.00 17.15
CA LEU A 276 13.28 13.96 18.12
C LEU A 276 14.53 13.29 18.72
N MET A 277 15.61 13.15 17.95
CA MET A 277 16.90 12.69 18.46
C MET A 277 17.49 13.60 19.54
N GLN A 278 17.42 14.92 19.37
CA GLN A 278 17.89 15.88 20.38
C GLN A 278 17.08 15.79 21.69
N LEU A 279 15.86 15.28 21.62
CA LEU A 279 14.95 15.07 22.73
C LEU A 279 15.03 13.64 23.30
N GLY A 280 16.04 12.86 22.87
CA GLY A 280 16.33 11.52 23.39
C GLY A 280 15.51 10.39 22.77
N VAL A 281 14.81 10.64 21.65
CA VAL A 281 14.07 9.60 20.92
C VAL A 281 14.98 8.91 19.91
N GLU A 282 14.97 7.58 19.92
CA GLU A 282 15.69 6.75 18.95
C GLU A 282 15.17 6.98 17.51
N PRO A 283 16.04 7.12 16.49
CA PRO A 283 15.63 7.29 15.10
C PRO A 283 14.68 6.21 14.58
N GLU A 284 14.86 4.97 15.06
CA GLU A 284 14.02 3.82 14.78
C GLU A 284 12.59 4.03 15.24
N ALA A 285 12.41 4.64 16.42
CA ALA A 285 11.09 5.00 16.95
C ALA A 285 10.41 6.06 16.10
N VAL A 286 11.16 7.09 15.66
CA VAL A 286 10.64 8.15 14.78
C VAL A 286 10.15 7.56 13.46
N ARG A 287 10.93 6.64 12.88
CA ARG A 287 10.54 5.95 11.66
C ARG A 287 9.33 5.03 11.86
N ALA A 288 9.26 4.32 12.98
CA ALA A 288 8.08 3.50 13.32
C ALA A 288 6.82 4.39 13.44
N ALA A 289 6.94 5.55 14.09
CA ALA A 289 5.87 6.53 14.20
C ALA A 289 5.43 7.06 12.83
N TYR A 290 6.38 7.30 11.92
CA TYR A 290 6.06 7.69 10.55
C TYR A 290 5.21 6.63 9.83
N ARG A 291 5.55 5.33 9.97
CA ARG A 291 4.77 4.24 9.37
C ARG A 291 3.33 4.22 9.87
N VAL A 292 3.16 4.41 11.18
CA VAL A 292 1.84 4.48 11.84
C VAL A 292 1.05 5.68 11.34
N GLY A 293 1.71 6.83 11.15
CA GLY A 293 1.08 8.06 10.68
C GLY A 293 0.72 8.08 9.20
N ASP A 294 1.55 7.50 8.34
CA ASP A 294 1.39 7.53 6.89
C ASP A 294 0.37 6.51 6.38
N SER A 295 0.26 5.34 7.03
CA SER A 295 -0.48 4.24 6.42
C SER A 295 -2.02 4.40 6.50
N PRO A 296 -2.66 4.64 7.66
CA PRO A 296 -4.11 4.54 7.78
C PRO A 296 -4.90 5.48 6.87
N ILE A 297 -4.44 6.72 6.72
CA ILE A 297 -5.14 7.82 6.05
C ILE A 297 -5.19 7.62 4.52
N ASN A 298 -4.29 6.84 3.95
CA ASN A 298 -4.27 6.45 2.53
C ASN A 298 -5.59 5.85 2.01
N SER A 299 -6.42 5.27 2.88
CA SER A 299 -7.71 4.70 2.50
C SER A 299 -8.86 5.69 2.42
N ILE A 300 -8.72 6.91 2.95
CA ILE A 300 -9.77 7.94 2.95
C ILE A 300 -9.41 9.17 2.13
N THR A 301 -8.13 9.37 1.78
CA THR A 301 -7.74 10.52 0.96
C THR A 301 -8.09 10.29 -0.52
N PRO A 302 -8.92 11.17 -1.13
CA PRO A 302 -9.20 11.12 -2.57
C PRO A 302 -7.98 11.41 -3.43
N LEU A 303 -6.93 11.99 -2.84
CA LEU A 303 -5.66 12.28 -3.50
C LEU A 303 -4.81 11.01 -3.70
N ASN A 304 -5.15 9.89 -3.04
CA ASN A 304 -4.44 8.65 -3.26
C ASN A 304 -4.84 8.04 -4.61
N ALA A 305 -3.85 7.68 -5.42
CA ALA A 305 -4.09 7.16 -6.75
C ALA A 305 -4.92 5.85 -6.77
N TYR A 306 -4.80 5.04 -5.73
CA TYR A 306 -5.57 3.80 -5.58
C TYR A 306 -7.04 4.09 -5.19
N PHE A 307 -7.34 5.21 -4.54
CA PHE A 307 -8.68 5.54 -4.07
C PHE A 307 -9.70 5.58 -5.22
N ALA A 308 -9.36 6.26 -6.32
CA ALA A 308 -10.27 6.38 -7.46
C ALA A 308 -10.44 5.04 -8.23
N MET A 309 -9.46 4.12 -8.15
CA MET A 309 -9.62 2.75 -8.63
C MET A 309 -10.68 2.01 -7.79
N ILE A 310 -10.67 2.20 -6.47
CA ILE A 310 -11.64 1.60 -5.55
C ILE A 310 -13.06 2.10 -5.80
N VAL A 311 -13.24 3.40 -6.03
CA VAL A 311 -14.54 3.96 -6.42
C VAL A 311 -15.06 3.26 -7.69
N THR A 312 -14.20 3.10 -8.70
CA THR A 312 -14.57 2.42 -9.95
C THR A 312 -14.99 0.97 -9.71
N PHE A 313 -14.33 0.26 -8.79
CA PHE A 313 -14.73 -1.11 -8.44
C PHE A 313 -16.01 -1.15 -7.61
N ALA A 314 -16.23 -0.20 -6.70
CA ALA A 314 -17.46 -0.12 -5.92
C ALA A 314 -18.68 0.08 -6.82
N ILE A 315 -18.57 0.90 -7.88
CA ILE A 315 -19.62 1.14 -8.88
C ILE A 315 -20.11 -0.16 -9.54
N LYS A 316 -19.25 -1.18 -9.67
CA LYS A 316 -19.64 -2.48 -10.25
C LYS A 316 -20.66 -3.23 -9.40
N TYR A 317 -20.62 -3.05 -8.08
CA TYR A 317 -21.49 -3.73 -7.12
C TYR A 317 -22.64 -2.85 -6.64
N GLN A 318 -22.43 -1.53 -6.60
CA GLN A 318 -23.43 -0.54 -6.23
C GLN A 318 -23.31 0.68 -7.16
N LYS A 319 -24.25 0.86 -8.08
CA LYS A 319 -24.17 1.88 -9.15
C LYS A 319 -24.05 3.32 -8.63
N ASP A 320 -24.66 3.61 -7.49
CA ASP A 320 -24.65 4.95 -6.88
C ASP A 320 -23.42 5.18 -5.98
N ALA A 321 -22.45 4.25 -5.97
CA ALA A 321 -21.23 4.40 -5.21
C ALA A 321 -20.39 5.54 -5.78
N GLY A 322 -20.04 6.50 -4.92
CA GLY A 322 -19.13 7.60 -5.25
C GLY A 322 -17.96 7.70 -4.27
N ILE A 323 -17.24 8.81 -4.37
CA ILE A 323 -16.14 9.15 -3.46
C ILE A 323 -16.62 9.13 -2.00
N GLY A 324 -17.75 9.77 -1.72
CA GLY A 324 -18.33 9.82 -0.37
C GLY A 324 -18.70 8.44 0.18
N THR A 325 -19.17 7.53 -0.67
CA THR A 325 -19.50 6.15 -0.27
C THR A 325 -18.26 5.40 0.19
N VAL A 326 -17.16 5.50 -0.57
CA VAL A 326 -15.90 4.84 -0.22
C VAL A 326 -15.30 5.47 1.04
N ILE A 327 -15.30 6.80 1.19
CA ILE A 327 -14.83 7.46 2.42
C ILE A 327 -15.65 6.98 3.62
N ALA A 328 -16.98 6.98 3.53
CA ALA A 328 -17.85 6.57 4.64
C ALA A 328 -17.69 5.09 5.02
N LEU A 329 -17.33 4.24 4.05
CA LEU A 329 -17.03 2.83 4.25
C LEU A 329 -15.66 2.62 4.91
N MET A 330 -14.65 3.41 4.54
CA MET A 330 -13.30 3.30 5.05
C MET A 330 -13.07 4.03 6.39
N LEU A 331 -13.87 5.05 6.70
CA LEU A 331 -13.70 5.88 7.89
C LEU A 331 -13.62 5.08 9.21
N PRO A 332 -14.44 4.04 9.46
CA PRO A 332 -14.32 3.24 10.68
C PRO A 332 -12.96 2.51 10.77
N TYR A 333 -12.44 1.97 9.66
CA TYR A 333 -11.11 1.37 9.65
C TYR A 333 -10.05 2.39 10.03
N VAL A 334 -10.06 3.55 9.37
CA VAL A 334 -9.03 4.57 9.57
C VAL A 334 -9.02 5.07 11.00
N VAL A 335 -10.17 5.46 11.55
CA VAL A 335 -10.25 5.97 12.93
C VAL A 335 -9.75 4.93 13.94
N ILE A 336 -10.20 3.67 13.81
CA ILE A 336 -9.83 2.60 14.74
C ILE A 336 -8.35 2.25 14.58
N MET A 337 -7.84 2.17 13.36
CA MET A 337 -6.41 1.92 13.10
C MET A 337 -5.54 3.06 13.62
N CYS A 338 -5.89 4.32 13.37
CA CYS A 338 -5.17 5.47 13.91
C CYS A 338 -5.05 5.39 15.43
N VAL A 339 -6.14 5.08 16.14
CA VAL A 339 -6.12 5.00 17.61
C VAL A 339 -5.34 3.78 18.08
N ILE A 340 -5.73 2.57 17.66
CA ILE A 340 -5.16 1.32 18.17
C ILE A 340 -3.68 1.19 17.79
N TRP A 341 -3.29 1.60 16.59
CA TRP A 341 -1.90 1.49 16.16
C TRP A 341 -1.01 2.55 16.82
N THR A 342 -1.53 3.75 17.09
CA THR A 342 -0.83 4.75 17.92
C THR A 342 -0.65 4.25 19.35
N LEU A 343 -1.67 3.61 19.93
CA LEU A 343 -1.57 2.98 21.25
C LEU A 343 -0.57 1.82 21.25
N PHE A 344 -0.54 1.04 20.18
CA PHE A 344 0.44 -0.04 20.00
C PHE A 344 1.88 0.50 19.93
N LEU A 345 2.11 1.58 19.18
CA LEU A 345 3.39 2.29 19.13
C LEU A 345 3.79 2.82 20.52
N ALA A 346 2.87 3.47 21.22
CA ALA A 346 3.11 3.99 22.57
C ALA A 346 3.46 2.87 23.55
N GLY A 347 2.72 1.76 23.53
CA GLY A 347 3.01 0.57 24.33
C GLY A 347 4.36 -0.05 24.01
N TRP A 348 4.71 -0.15 22.72
CA TRP A 348 6.00 -0.67 22.28
C TRP A 348 7.17 0.17 22.81
N HIS A 349 7.04 1.50 22.71
CA HIS A 349 8.03 2.45 23.22
C HIS A 349 8.16 2.38 24.75
N LEU A 350 7.03 2.35 25.48
CA LEU A 350 7.02 2.27 26.95
C LEU A 350 7.58 0.96 27.51
N MET A 351 7.41 -0.15 26.76
CA MET A 351 7.97 -1.44 27.14
C MET A 351 9.45 -1.58 26.73
N CYS A 352 10.05 -0.55 26.12
CA CYS A 352 11.42 -0.55 25.61
C CYS A 352 11.72 -1.79 24.74
N LEU A 353 10.75 -2.21 23.95
CA LEU A 353 10.91 -3.36 23.06
C LEU A 353 11.83 -2.99 21.89
N PRO A 354 12.69 -3.90 21.43
CA PRO A 354 13.56 -3.63 20.29
C PRO A 354 12.72 -3.36 19.04
N TRP A 355 13.04 -2.28 18.33
CA TRP A 355 12.34 -1.90 17.10
C TRP A 355 12.61 -2.88 15.96
N GLY A 356 13.85 -3.37 15.88
CA GLY A 356 14.35 -4.22 14.81
C GLY A 356 15.69 -4.88 15.13
N LEU A 357 16.43 -5.21 14.08
CA LEU A 357 17.78 -5.77 14.15
C LEU A 357 18.84 -4.68 14.14
#